data_AF-A0A8J3WP52-F1
#
_entry.id   AF-A0A8J3WP52-F1
#
_cell.length_a   1.000
_cell.length_b   1.000
_cell.length_c   1.000
_cell.angle_alpha   90.00
_cell.angle_beta   90.00
_cell.angle_gamma   90.00
#
_symmetry.space_group_name_H-M   'P 1'
#
loop_
_entity.id
_entity.type
_entity.pdbx_description
1 polymer ?
#
loop_
_entity_poly.entity_id
_entity_poly.type
_entity_poly.pdbx_seq_one_letter_code
_entity_poly.pdbx_strand_id
1 'polypeptide(L)'
;MAAAAVLVAVLLGASASIPILPAVTPNRLTAIAHAIRAGHERPGWSGGAIPYSWGGGHARRPGPSLGTCRGYRGSIKPCPATRTRGLDCSGLARWVYHLAYGRDVLGPGNTDDHIRRLTKVPASLARPGDLVFYGTVSRRKVRTHHVGIYIGEGKMINALRTGTKVRIDPLTRVKGFAGFFRYL
;
A
#
# COMPACT_ATOMS: atom_id res chain seq x y z
N MET A 1 12.65 -64.75 -37.55
CA MET A 1 12.55 -64.14 -36.21
C MET A 1 12.88 -62.65 -36.31
N ALA A 2 11.97 -61.80 -35.84
CA ALA A 2 12.03 -60.37 -35.49
C ALA A 2 12.64 -59.32 -36.46
N ALA A 3 11.80 -58.37 -36.90
CA ALA A 3 12.20 -57.04 -37.37
C ALA A 3 12.25 -56.04 -36.20
N ALA A 4 13.28 -55.21 -36.13
CA ALA A 4 13.43 -54.16 -35.11
C ALA A 4 12.90 -52.81 -35.63
N ALA A 5 11.98 -52.19 -34.87
CA ALA A 5 11.50 -50.83 -35.13
C ALA A 5 12.27 -49.83 -34.24
N VAL A 6 12.85 -48.80 -34.86
CA VAL A 6 13.52 -47.68 -34.18
C VAL A 6 12.48 -46.62 -33.85
N LEU A 7 12.30 -46.30 -32.56
CA LEU A 7 11.39 -45.27 -32.08
C LEU A 7 12.16 -43.95 -31.90
N VAL A 8 11.84 -42.93 -32.71
CA VAL A 8 12.35 -41.56 -32.53
C VAL A 8 11.45 -40.84 -31.52
N ALA A 9 11.99 -40.51 -30.35
CA ALA A 9 11.29 -39.74 -29.33
C ALA A 9 11.45 -38.23 -29.61
N VAL A 10 10.35 -37.57 -29.99
CA VAL A 10 10.27 -36.11 -30.09
C VAL A 10 9.98 -35.55 -28.70
N LEU A 11 10.97 -34.90 -28.08
CA LEU A 11 10.82 -34.18 -26.82
C LEU A 11 10.15 -32.82 -27.09
N LEU A 12 8.84 -32.74 -26.82
CA LEU A 12 8.10 -31.49 -26.75
C LEU A 12 8.49 -30.73 -25.47
N GLY A 13 9.26 -29.65 -25.63
CA GLY A 13 9.57 -28.72 -24.55
C GLY A 13 8.31 -27.98 -24.10
N ALA A 14 7.89 -28.20 -22.84
CA ALA A 14 6.80 -27.45 -22.24
C ALA A 14 7.30 -26.06 -21.81
N SER A 15 6.93 -25.02 -22.56
CA SER A 15 7.06 -23.63 -22.11
C SER A 15 6.09 -23.39 -20.95
N ALA A 16 6.62 -23.26 -19.74
CA ALA A 16 5.82 -22.89 -18.57
C ALA A 16 5.40 -21.42 -18.67
N SER A 17 4.13 -21.18 -18.97
CA SER A 17 3.50 -19.86 -18.89
C SER A 17 3.50 -19.37 -17.43
N ILE A 18 4.10 -18.21 -17.18
CA ILE A 18 4.03 -17.55 -15.87
C ILE A 18 2.55 -17.25 -15.57
N PRO A 19 1.98 -17.73 -14.44
CA PRO A 19 0.60 -17.41 -14.10
C PRO A 19 0.48 -15.92 -13.80
N ILE A 20 -0.30 -15.21 -14.62
CA ILE A 20 -0.75 -13.85 -14.35
C ILE A 20 -1.66 -13.94 -13.13
N LEU A 21 -1.24 -13.36 -11.99
CA LEU A 21 -2.08 -13.27 -10.80
C LEU A 21 -3.42 -12.62 -11.16
N PRO A 22 -4.56 -13.14 -10.69
CA PRO A 22 -5.86 -12.52 -10.98
C PRO A 22 -5.84 -11.07 -10.47
N ALA A 23 -6.30 -10.15 -11.31
CA ALA A 23 -6.39 -8.73 -10.97
C ALA A 23 -7.13 -8.57 -9.63
N VAL A 24 -6.47 -7.95 -8.64
CA VAL A 24 -7.11 -7.60 -7.38
C VAL A 24 -8.24 -6.62 -7.70
N THR A 25 -9.49 -7.00 -7.42
CA THR A 25 -10.61 -6.10 -7.67
C THR A 25 -10.51 -4.88 -6.76
N PRO A 26 -10.91 -3.68 -7.25
CA PRO A 26 -11.08 -2.46 -6.43
C PRO A 26 -11.72 -2.73 -5.06
N ASN A 27 -12.71 -3.62 -5.05
CA ASN A 27 -13.47 -4.00 -3.86
C ASN A 27 -12.61 -4.67 -2.78
N ARG A 28 -11.54 -5.41 -3.13
CA ARG A 28 -10.68 -6.07 -2.14
C ARG A 28 -9.80 -5.08 -1.39
N LEU A 29 -9.18 -4.13 -2.10
CA LEU A 29 -8.33 -3.10 -1.49
C LEU A 29 -9.13 -2.24 -0.52
N THR A 30 -10.32 -1.78 -0.93
CA THR A 30 -11.17 -0.97 -0.06
C THR A 30 -11.75 -1.77 1.10
N ALA A 31 -12.19 -3.02 0.89
CA ALA A 31 -12.65 -3.87 1.98
C ALA A 31 -11.58 -4.09 3.06
N ILE A 32 -10.31 -4.29 2.66
CA ILE A 32 -9.19 -4.39 3.59
C ILE A 32 -8.99 -3.07 4.34
N ALA A 33 -8.97 -1.93 3.63
CA ALA A 33 -8.79 -0.62 4.24
C ALA A 33 -9.91 -0.31 5.26
N HIS A 34 -11.17 -0.60 4.92
CA HIS A 34 -12.31 -0.45 5.81
C HIS A 34 -12.21 -1.33 7.05
N ALA A 35 -11.85 -2.61 6.88
CA ALA A 35 -11.66 -3.52 7.99
C ALA A 35 -10.53 -3.07 8.93
N ILE A 36 -9.40 -2.60 8.38
CA ILE A 36 -8.31 -2.01 9.15
C ILE A 36 -8.79 -0.79 9.94
N ARG A 37 -9.53 0.12 9.29
CA ARG A 37 -10.09 1.31 9.97
C ARG A 37 -11.08 0.91 11.07
N ALA A 38 -11.88 -0.12 10.85
CA ALA A 38 -12.84 -0.65 11.82
C ALA A 38 -12.16 -1.42 12.97
N GLY A 39 -10.85 -1.66 12.89
CA GLY A 39 -10.10 -2.38 13.91
C GLY A 39 -10.31 -3.89 13.88
N HIS A 40 -10.68 -4.45 12.72
CA HIS A 40 -10.77 -5.90 12.57
C HIS A 40 -9.37 -6.52 12.64
N GLU A 41 -9.30 -7.75 13.12
CA GLU A 41 -8.05 -8.51 13.15
C GLU A 41 -7.50 -8.76 11.73
N ARG A 42 -6.18 -8.65 11.62
CA ARG A 42 -5.42 -8.85 10.39
C ARG A 42 -4.05 -9.43 10.70
N PRO A 43 -3.40 -10.15 9.77
CA PRO A 43 -2.02 -10.59 9.96
C PRO A 43 -1.11 -9.44 10.41
N GLY A 44 -0.52 -9.57 11.60
CA GLY A 44 0.32 -8.55 12.24
C GLY A 44 -0.40 -7.58 13.18
N TRP A 45 -1.72 -7.68 13.37
CA TRP A 45 -2.52 -6.85 14.28
C TRP A 45 -3.69 -7.61 14.89
N SER A 46 -3.73 -7.70 16.21
CA SER A 46 -4.76 -8.43 17.00
C SER A 46 -6.10 -7.66 17.11
N GLY A 47 -6.37 -6.72 16.20
CA GLY A 47 -7.59 -5.93 16.24
C GLY A 47 -7.51 -4.68 17.12
N GLY A 48 -8.58 -3.90 17.11
CA GLY A 48 -8.64 -2.55 17.69
C GLY A 48 -8.10 -1.46 16.76
N ALA A 49 -8.38 -0.22 17.13
CA ALA A 49 -8.02 0.92 16.29
C ALA A 49 -6.50 1.15 16.25
N ILE A 50 -5.95 1.30 15.04
CA ILE A 50 -4.50 1.44 14.83
C ILE A 50 -4.07 2.90 14.99
N PRO A 51 -3.16 3.21 15.93
CA PRO A 51 -2.65 4.57 16.08
C PRO A 51 -1.68 4.92 14.94
N TYR A 52 -1.56 6.22 14.67
CA TYR A 52 -0.47 6.72 13.84
C TYR A 52 0.87 6.54 14.58
N SER A 53 1.88 6.02 13.88
CA SER A 53 3.26 5.97 14.35
C SER A 53 4.22 6.38 13.24
N TRP A 54 5.03 7.41 13.46
CA TRP A 54 5.97 7.92 12.46
C TRP A 54 6.99 6.84 12.06
N GLY A 55 7.07 6.49 10.78
CA GLY A 55 7.91 5.38 10.30
C GLY A 55 7.36 3.99 10.63
N GLY A 56 6.16 3.89 11.21
CA GLY A 56 5.49 2.62 11.46
C GLY A 56 4.93 2.00 10.17
N GLY A 57 4.93 0.67 10.07
CA GLY A 57 4.51 -0.05 8.86
C GLY A 57 5.65 -0.52 7.97
N HIS A 58 6.90 -0.20 8.34
CA HIS A 58 8.08 -0.38 7.49
C HIS A 58 9.04 -1.47 7.93
N ALA A 59 8.61 -2.35 8.82
CA ALA A 59 9.35 -3.57 9.14
C ALA A 59 9.53 -4.47 7.90
N ARG A 60 10.34 -5.54 8.05
CA ARG A 60 10.57 -6.54 6.98
C ARG A 60 9.27 -7.10 6.42
N ARG A 61 8.26 -7.33 7.28
CA ARG A 61 6.90 -7.68 6.88
C ARG A 61 6.01 -6.44 7.02
N PRO A 62 5.25 -6.04 5.98
CA PRO A 62 4.31 -4.93 6.07
C PRO A 62 3.26 -5.15 7.16
N GLY A 63 2.95 -4.09 7.91
CA GLY A 63 1.95 -4.11 8.99
C GLY A 63 2.39 -3.29 10.20
N PRO A 64 1.51 -3.10 11.22
CA PRO A 64 1.81 -2.22 12.33
C PRO A 64 3.11 -2.58 13.04
N SER A 65 3.94 -1.58 13.28
CA SER A 65 5.25 -1.74 13.89
C SER A 65 5.55 -0.56 14.79
N LEU A 66 6.59 -0.68 15.63
CA LEU A 66 7.18 0.52 16.22
C LEU A 66 7.70 1.42 15.10
N GLY A 67 7.67 2.72 15.36
CA GLY A 67 8.17 3.74 14.47
C GLY A 67 9.58 4.21 14.86
N THR A 68 9.99 5.34 14.29
CA THR A 68 11.25 6.02 14.59
C THR A 68 10.99 7.46 14.97
N CYS A 69 11.89 8.07 15.74
CA CYS A 69 11.85 9.50 16.00
C CYS A 69 12.82 10.31 15.12
N ARG A 70 13.56 9.63 14.24
CA ARG A 70 14.42 10.29 13.25
C ARG A 70 13.58 11.13 12.28
N GLY A 71 13.90 12.42 12.19
CA GLY A 71 13.20 13.35 11.29
C GLY A 71 11.76 13.65 11.68
N TYR A 72 11.33 13.30 12.89
CA TYR A 72 9.96 13.51 13.36
C TYR A 72 9.64 15.01 13.55
N ARG A 73 8.65 15.51 12.81
CA ARG A 73 8.21 16.91 12.83
C ARG A 73 6.80 17.12 13.40
N GLY A 74 6.21 16.09 14.00
CA GLY A 74 4.88 16.20 14.61
C GLY A 74 4.87 17.04 15.89
N SER A 75 3.69 17.55 16.23
CA SER A 75 3.47 18.49 17.35
C SER A 75 3.56 17.86 18.73
N ILE A 76 3.26 16.57 18.89
CA ILE A 76 3.32 15.88 20.19
C ILE A 76 4.78 15.61 20.56
N LYS A 77 5.21 16.11 21.73
CA LYS A 77 6.56 15.97 22.30
C LYS A 77 6.51 15.36 23.72
N PRO A 78 7.48 14.49 24.10
CA PRO A 78 8.51 13.93 23.23
C PRO A 78 7.90 13.03 22.13
N CYS A 79 8.66 12.78 21.06
CA CYS A 79 8.20 11.92 19.96
C CYS A 79 7.75 10.54 20.49
N PRO A 80 6.51 10.10 20.20
CA PRO A 80 6.01 8.85 20.76
C PRO A 80 6.29 7.62 19.87
N ALA A 81 6.80 7.79 18.66
CA ALA A 81 6.80 6.75 17.62
C ALA A 81 7.56 5.46 18.02
N THR A 82 8.65 5.57 18.77
CA THR A 82 9.45 4.41 19.23
C THR A 82 8.75 3.55 20.28
N ARG A 83 7.66 4.04 20.88
CA ARG A 83 6.82 3.32 21.84
C ARG A 83 5.37 3.12 21.38
N THR A 84 5.04 3.58 20.17
CA THR A 84 3.72 3.43 19.58
C THR A 84 3.79 2.40 18.45
N ARG A 85 3.18 1.22 18.67
CA ARG A 85 3.01 0.24 17.60
C ARG A 85 1.84 0.66 16.71
N GLY A 86 2.14 1.05 15.47
CA GLY A 86 1.15 1.66 14.57
C GLY A 86 1.64 1.77 13.14
N LEU A 87 1.00 2.66 12.38
CA LEU A 87 1.29 2.88 10.95
C LEU A 87 1.48 4.37 10.68
N ASP A 88 2.42 4.72 9.79
CA ASP A 88 2.36 6.00 9.08
C ASP A 88 1.50 5.87 7.81
N CYS A 89 1.34 6.97 7.06
CA CYS A 89 0.52 7.00 5.87
C CYS A 89 0.99 6.00 4.79
N SER A 90 2.30 5.95 4.52
CA SER A 90 2.91 5.03 3.57
C SER A 90 2.91 3.58 4.05
N GLY A 91 3.10 3.37 5.35
CA GLY A 91 3.04 2.06 5.99
C GLY A 91 1.64 1.45 5.92
N LEU A 92 0.60 2.27 6.11
CA LEU A 92 -0.79 1.85 5.88
C LEU A 92 -1.03 1.43 4.44
N ALA A 93 -0.63 2.25 3.46
CA ALA A 93 -0.80 1.92 2.05
C ALA A 93 -0.07 0.61 1.68
N ARG A 94 1.19 0.45 2.12
CA ARG A 94 2.00 -0.75 1.91
C ARG A 94 1.32 -1.99 2.51
N TRP A 95 0.80 -1.89 3.73
CA TRP A 95 0.14 -3.03 4.37
C TRP A 95 -1.19 -3.42 3.69
N VAL A 96 -2.03 -2.44 3.33
CA VAL A 96 -3.28 -2.71 2.59
C VAL A 96 -2.99 -3.43 1.28
N TYR A 97 -2.01 -2.93 0.52
CA TYR A 97 -1.60 -3.55 -0.74
C TYR A 97 -0.97 -4.93 -0.52
N HIS A 98 -0.12 -5.10 0.50
CA HIS A 98 0.44 -6.40 0.85
C HIS A 98 -0.63 -7.45 1.13
N LEU A 99 -1.64 -7.12 1.94
CA LEU A 99 -2.75 -8.02 2.25
C LEU A 99 -3.64 -8.33 1.03
N ALA A 100 -3.80 -7.37 0.13
CA ALA A 100 -4.65 -7.52 -1.05
C ALA A 100 -3.98 -8.38 -2.14
N TYR A 101 -2.68 -8.18 -2.37
CA TYR A 101 -1.90 -8.88 -3.40
C TYR A 101 -1.20 -10.14 -2.89
N GLY A 102 -1.17 -10.37 -1.57
CA GLY A 102 -0.45 -11.49 -0.95
C GLY A 102 1.07 -11.37 -0.95
N ARG A 103 1.63 -10.28 -1.50
CA ARG A 103 3.07 -9.98 -1.57
C ARG A 103 3.29 -8.48 -1.46
N ASP A 104 4.49 -8.07 -1.03
CA ASP A 104 4.83 -6.66 -0.81
C ASP A 104 5.11 -5.93 -2.15
N VAL A 105 4.03 -5.56 -2.84
CA VAL A 105 4.08 -4.94 -4.17
C VAL A 105 4.59 -3.50 -4.17
N LEU A 106 4.48 -2.79 -3.05
CA LEU A 106 5.02 -1.42 -2.92
C LEU A 106 6.47 -1.42 -2.43
N GLY A 107 6.95 -2.52 -1.85
CA GLY A 107 8.31 -2.66 -1.35
C GLY A 107 8.61 -1.75 -0.16
N PRO A 108 9.87 -1.73 0.31
CA PRO A 108 10.29 -0.81 1.36
C PRO A 108 10.37 0.64 0.84
N GLY A 109 10.30 1.58 1.79
CA GLY A 109 10.45 3.01 1.53
C GLY A 109 9.25 3.82 2.00
N ASN A 110 9.23 5.11 1.67
CA ASN A 110 8.17 6.03 2.04
C ASN A 110 7.29 6.38 0.82
N THR A 111 6.48 7.43 0.93
CA THR A 111 5.60 7.89 -0.16
C THR A 111 6.34 8.20 -1.47
N ASP A 112 7.57 8.75 -1.40
CA ASP A 112 8.40 9.05 -2.58
C ASP A 112 8.93 7.80 -3.27
N ASP A 113 9.13 6.72 -2.52
CA ASP A 113 9.56 5.44 -3.07
C ASP A 113 8.36 4.70 -3.67
N HIS A 114 7.25 4.64 -2.95
CA HIS A 114 6.05 3.91 -3.38
C HIS A 114 5.45 4.48 -4.65
N ILE A 115 5.36 5.81 -4.79
CA ILE A 115 4.72 6.44 -5.95
C ILE A 115 5.42 6.11 -7.28
N ARG A 116 6.72 5.82 -7.26
CA ARG A 116 7.51 5.45 -8.45
C ARG A 116 7.17 4.06 -9.00
N ARG A 117 6.50 3.23 -8.20
CA ARG A 117 6.06 1.88 -8.56
C ARG A 117 4.62 1.86 -9.07
N LEU A 118 4.02 3.04 -9.25
CA LEU A 118 2.61 3.22 -9.58
C LEU A 118 2.48 4.06 -10.84
N THR A 119 1.37 3.86 -11.54
CA THR A 119 1.00 4.65 -12.71
C THR A 119 0.02 5.74 -12.30
N LYS A 120 0.24 6.97 -12.75
CA LYS A 120 -0.70 8.07 -12.54
C LYS A 120 -2.01 7.79 -13.28
N VAL A 121 -3.12 7.99 -12.59
CA VAL A 121 -4.47 7.79 -13.13
C VAL A 121 -5.15 9.15 -13.31
N PRO A 122 -5.75 9.44 -14.49
CA PRO A 122 -6.61 10.61 -14.67
C PRO A 122 -7.75 10.62 -13.64
N ALA A 123 -8.13 11.79 -13.12
CA ALA A 123 -9.16 11.88 -12.08
C ALA A 123 -10.50 11.27 -12.51
N SER A 124 -10.87 11.37 -13.80
CA SER A 124 -12.07 10.75 -14.38
C SER A 124 -12.03 9.21 -14.41
N LEU A 125 -10.84 8.60 -14.32
CA LEU A 125 -10.64 7.15 -14.29
C LEU A 125 -10.27 6.64 -12.89
N ALA A 126 -10.24 7.53 -11.90
CA ALA A 126 -9.94 7.18 -10.53
C ALA A 126 -11.05 6.30 -9.97
N ARG A 127 -10.66 5.21 -9.31
CA ARG A 127 -11.61 4.26 -8.71
C ARG A 127 -11.21 3.89 -7.29
N PRO A 128 -12.16 3.47 -6.44
CA PRO A 128 -11.84 2.96 -5.11
C PRO A 128 -10.69 1.93 -5.15
N GLY A 129 -9.74 2.03 -4.22
CA GLY A 129 -8.52 1.23 -4.17
C GLY A 129 -7.28 1.92 -4.75
N ASP A 130 -7.44 2.92 -5.63
CA ASP A 130 -6.32 3.76 -6.07
C ASP A 130 -5.70 4.50 -4.86
N LEU A 131 -4.39 4.76 -4.92
CA LEU A 131 -3.73 5.61 -3.94
C LEU A 131 -3.85 7.08 -4.31
N VAL A 132 -4.10 7.93 -3.32
CA VAL A 132 -4.11 9.38 -3.47
C VAL A 132 -2.85 9.94 -2.83
N PHE A 133 -2.03 10.65 -3.61
CA PHE A 133 -0.79 11.26 -3.11
C PHE A 133 -0.93 12.76 -2.94
N TYR A 134 -0.15 13.29 -1.99
CA TYR A 134 -0.05 14.71 -1.71
C TYR A 134 1.42 15.16 -1.66
N GLY A 135 1.68 16.32 -2.24
CA GLY A 135 2.98 16.96 -2.39
C GLY A 135 3.21 17.41 -3.83
N THR A 136 4.46 17.44 -4.25
CA THR A 136 4.85 17.83 -5.62
C THR A 136 5.26 16.61 -6.41
N VAL A 137 4.57 16.35 -7.53
CA VAL A 137 4.88 15.27 -8.46
C VAL A 137 4.93 15.83 -9.87
N SER A 138 6.11 15.83 -10.47
CA SER A 138 6.37 16.22 -11.85
C SER A 138 7.43 15.29 -12.47
N ARG A 139 7.65 15.42 -13.78
CA ARG A 139 8.70 14.66 -14.48
C ARG A 139 10.10 14.85 -13.88
N ARG A 140 10.37 16.00 -13.27
CA ARG A 140 11.69 16.37 -12.73
C ARG A 140 11.80 16.24 -11.22
N LYS A 141 10.67 16.08 -10.50
CA LYS A 141 10.65 16.15 -9.04
C LYS A 141 9.51 15.33 -8.47
N VAL A 142 9.86 14.42 -7.55
CA VAL A 142 8.92 13.71 -6.69
C VAL A 142 9.28 14.07 -5.26
N ARG A 143 8.37 14.77 -4.59
CA ARG A 143 8.46 15.13 -3.18
C ARG A 143 7.05 15.14 -2.60
N THR A 144 6.64 13.99 -2.10
CA THR A 144 5.36 13.70 -1.48
C THR A 144 5.51 13.71 0.03
N HIS A 145 4.41 14.00 0.72
CA HIS A 145 4.39 14.06 2.18
C HIS A 145 3.20 13.31 2.79
N HIS A 146 2.27 12.83 1.96
CA HIS A 146 1.13 12.05 2.45
C HIS A 146 0.57 11.15 1.35
N VAL A 147 0.00 10.02 1.76
CA VAL A 147 -0.75 9.11 0.90
C VAL A 147 -2.00 8.59 1.63
N GLY A 148 -3.06 8.30 0.89
CA GLY A 148 -4.25 7.60 1.37
C GLY A 148 -4.78 6.62 0.35
N ILE A 149 -5.69 5.74 0.77
CA ILE A 149 -6.40 4.79 -0.10
C ILE A 149 -7.72 5.44 -0.49
N TYR A 150 -7.94 5.71 -1.77
CA TYR A 150 -9.20 6.26 -2.28
C TYR A 150 -10.33 5.26 -2.04
N ILE A 151 -11.46 5.71 -1.51
CA ILE A 151 -12.62 4.85 -1.25
C ILE A 151 -13.87 5.28 -2.03
N GLY A 152 -13.74 6.20 -2.99
CA GLY A 152 -14.87 6.80 -3.70
C GLY A 152 -15.35 8.10 -3.05
N GLU A 153 -16.29 8.78 -3.70
CA GLU A 153 -17.01 9.96 -3.19
C GLU A 153 -16.11 11.08 -2.64
N GLY A 154 -14.91 11.26 -3.21
CA GLY A 154 -13.98 12.27 -2.72
C GLY A 154 -13.48 12.01 -1.30
N LYS A 155 -13.41 10.75 -0.86
CA LYS A 155 -12.92 10.33 0.46
C LYS A 155 -11.75 9.34 0.35
N MET A 156 -10.95 9.28 1.41
CA MET A 156 -9.86 8.30 1.56
C MET A 156 -9.79 7.72 2.96
N ILE A 157 -9.23 6.52 3.08
CA ILE A 157 -8.72 5.98 4.35
C ILE A 157 -7.23 6.29 4.45
N ASN A 158 -6.81 6.84 5.58
CA ASN A 158 -5.43 7.27 5.81
C ASN A 158 -5.02 7.16 7.29
N ALA A 159 -3.70 7.15 7.52
CA ALA A 159 -3.08 7.43 8.82
C ALA A 159 -2.51 8.85 8.77
N LEU A 160 -3.26 9.83 9.30
CA LEU A 160 -2.99 11.25 9.02
C LEU A 160 -1.74 11.80 9.73
N ARG A 161 -1.67 11.68 11.06
CA ARG A 161 -0.60 12.27 11.88
C ARG A 161 -0.61 11.72 13.30
N THR A 162 0.46 11.97 14.05
CA THR A 162 0.55 11.60 15.47
C THR A 162 -0.63 12.14 16.27
N GLY A 163 -1.12 11.34 17.22
CA GLY A 163 -2.29 11.67 18.03
C GLY A 163 -3.62 11.25 17.38
N THR A 164 -3.59 10.76 16.14
CA THR A 164 -4.77 10.18 15.48
C THR A 164 -4.62 8.67 15.28
N LYS A 165 -5.72 8.04 14.89
CA LYS A 165 -5.79 6.65 14.44
C LYS A 165 -6.03 6.61 12.93
N VAL A 166 -5.97 5.43 12.32
CA VAL A 166 -6.45 5.21 10.94
C VAL A 166 -7.91 5.67 10.86
N ARG A 167 -8.21 6.50 9.86
CA ARG A 167 -9.49 7.24 9.77
C ARG A 167 -9.91 7.42 8.32
N ILE A 168 -11.15 7.89 8.14
CA ILE A 168 -11.66 8.37 6.87
C ILE A 168 -11.60 9.90 6.90
N ASP A 169 -11.08 10.50 5.84
CA ASP A 169 -11.08 11.95 5.63
C ASP A 169 -11.48 12.28 4.18
N PRO A 170 -12.09 13.46 3.92
CA PRO A 170 -12.26 13.94 2.56
C PRO A 170 -10.89 14.22 1.92
N LEU A 171 -10.79 14.12 0.59
CA LEU A 171 -9.53 14.37 -0.13
C LEU A 171 -8.99 15.79 0.09
N THR A 172 -9.87 16.74 0.40
CA THR A 172 -9.53 18.14 0.73
C THR A 172 -8.88 18.32 2.10
N ARG A 173 -8.85 17.27 2.94
CA ARG A 173 -8.29 17.35 4.29
C ARG A 173 -6.80 17.65 4.28
N VAL A 174 -6.07 17.12 3.30
CA VAL A 174 -4.62 17.29 3.15
C VAL A 174 -4.35 18.22 1.97
N LYS A 175 -3.40 19.15 2.12
CA LYS A 175 -3.02 20.12 1.08
C LYS A 175 -2.05 19.48 0.08
N GLY A 176 -1.97 20.05 -1.12
CA GLY A 176 -1.04 19.61 -2.16
C GLY A 176 -1.47 18.35 -2.88
N PHE A 177 -2.77 18.19 -3.20
CA PHE A 177 -3.25 17.03 -3.96
C PHE A 177 -2.47 16.83 -5.27
N ALA A 178 -1.77 15.71 -5.40
CA ALA A 178 -0.91 15.40 -6.54
C ALA A 178 -1.58 14.50 -7.59
N GLY A 179 -2.63 13.78 -7.19
CA GLY A 179 -3.43 12.93 -8.06
C GLY A 179 -3.62 11.50 -7.53
N PHE A 180 -4.24 10.69 -8.38
CA PHE A 180 -4.50 9.28 -8.16
C PHE A 180 -3.43 8.42 -8.83
N PHE A 181 -3.07 7.30 -8.20
CA PHE A 181 -2.02 6.39 -8.64
C PHE A 181 -2.45 4.94 -8.41
N ARG A 182 -2.19 4.06 -9.39
CA ARG A 182 -2.63 2.67 -9.38
C ARG A 182 -1.45 1.72 -9.60
N TYR A 183 -1.47 0.60 -8.89
CA TYR A 183 -0.56 -0.52 -9.13
C TYR A 183 -1.11 -1.39 -10.26
N LEU A 184 -0.23 -1.82 -11.17
CA LEU A 184 -0.53 -2.57 -12.38
C LEU A 184 -1.20 -3.92 -12.10
#